data_AF-A0A7V9LMQ7-F1
#
_entry.id   AF-A0A7V9LMQ7-F1
#
_cell.length_a   1.000
_cell.length_b   1.000
_cell.length_c   1.000
_cell.angle_alpha   90.00
_cell.angle_beta   90.00
_cell.angle_gamma   90.00
#
_symmetry.space_group_name_H-M   'P 1'
#
loop_
_entity.id
_entity.type
_entity.pdbx_description
1 polymer ?
#
loop_
_entity_poly.entity_id
_entity_poly.type
_entity_poly.pdbx_seq_one_letter_code
_entity_poly.pdbx_strand_id
1 'polypeptide(L)'
;MSFTLGCQRSVMIVIGLLLSTAHVPAYAADPPPKKSLVKQSKSKPKPMSRDQLRSCMDEQDRVLAMRENVLKEQTALDEQRAQVTRMDAELERKRASLDQADAAAKQTLQEDEARRNAVGEAYNARLPALKEQGSTLDKVRQGWVDRCADKDFDELDEAAIKRERQRAARTAPK
;
A
#
# COMPACT_ATOMS: atom_id res chain seq x y z
N MET A 1 -27.36 -4.70 -7.75
CA MET A 1 -27.43 -4.45 -6.29
C MET A 1 -26.46 -3.34 -5.97
N SER A 2 -27.01 -2.21 -5.53
CA SER A 2 -26.36 -0.91 -5.40
C SER A 2 -25.47 -0.84 -4.16
N PHE A 3 -24.25 -0.31 -4.30
CA PHE A 3 -23.42 0.09 -3.17
C PHE A 3 -23.81 1.51 -2.75
N THR A 4 -24.52 1.63 -1.62
CA THR A 4 -24.78 2.91 -0.98
C THR A 4 -23.55 3.34 -0.18
N LEU A 5 -22.89 4.41 -0.64
CA LEU A 5 -21.86 5.16 0.07
C LEU A 5 -22.46 5.76 1.35
N GLY A 6 -21.99 5.30 2.51
CA GLY A 6 -22.24 5.93 3.80
C GLY A 6 -21.45 7.24 3.92
N CYS A 7 -22.15 8.35 3.71
CA CYS A 7 -21.69 9.71 3.96
C CYS A 7 -21.71 9.96 5.48
N GLN A 8 -20.58 9.70 6.16
CA GLN A 8 -20.46 9.96 7.59
C GLN A 8 -20.21 11.45 7.83
N ARG A 9 -21.32 12.14 8.12
CA ARG A 9 -21.38 13.57 8.49
C ARG A 9 -20.65 13.82 9.80
N SER A 10 -19.65 14.71 9.75
CA SER A 10 -18.98 15.28 10.91
C SER A 10 -19.97 16.07 11.77
N VAL A 11 -20.02 15.72 13.05
CA VAL A 11 -20.77 16.43 14.10
C VAL A 11 -20.02 17.72 14.43
N MET A 12 -20.71 18.85 14.29
CA MET A 12 -20.24 20.16 14.74
C MET A 12 -20.24 20.24 16.28
N ILE A 13 -19.12 20.67 16.85
CA ILE A 13 -19.05 21.15 18.24
C ILE A 13 -18.77 22.66 18.18
N VAL A 14 -19.80 23.43 18.54
CA VAL A 14 -19.78 24.87 18.75
C VAL A 14 -19.36 25.11 20.20
N ILE A 15 -18.19 25.73 20.41
CA ILE A 15 -17.81 26.30 21.71
C ILE A 15 -17.84 27.81 21.57
N GLY A 16 -18.79 28.41 22.29
CA GLY A 16 -18.91 29.86 22.41
C GLY A 16 -17.90 30.42 23.40
N LEU A 17 -17.42 31.63 23.10
CA LEU A 17 -16.81 32.51 24.08
C LEU A 17 -17.29 33.94 23.82
N LEU A 18 -18.10 34.44 24.74
CA LEU A 18 -18.54 35.83 24.86
C LEU A 18 -17.43 36.68 25.48
N LEU A 19 -17.06 37.79 24.83
CA LEU A 19 -16.55 38.98 25.53
C LEU A 19 -17.03 40.25 24.81
N SER A 20 -17.82 41.05 25.53
CA SER A 20 -18.22 42.41 25.17
C SER A 20 -17.15 43.40 25.64
N THR A 21 -16.79 44.40 24.81
CA THR A 21 -16.47 45.77 25.25
C THR A 21 -16.72 46.78 24.12
N ALA A 22 -17.37 47.88 24.47
CA ALA A 22 -17.64 49.04 23.61
C ALA A 22 -16.44 50.00 23.54
N HIS A 23 -16.37 50.79 22.47
CA HIS A 23 -16.14 52.26 22.41
C HIS A 23 -15.40 52.68 21.12
N VAL A 24 -16.04 53.58 20.38
CA VAL A 24 -15.46 54.35 19.26
C VAL A 24 -14.73 55.56 19.83
N PRO A 25 -13.60 55.97 19.24
CA PRO A 25 -13.53 57.36 18.80
C PRO A 25 -12.98 57.49 17.38
N ALA A 26 -13.63 58.36 16.62
CA ALA A 26 -13.15 58.85 15.34
C ALA A 26 -11.96 59.80 15.58
N TYR A 27 -10.84 59.52 14.93
CA TYR A 27 -9.84 60.52 14.58
C TYR A 27 -9.43 60.30 13.14
N ALA A 28 -9.66 61.32 12.31
CA ALA A 28 -9.07 61.43 10.99
C ALA A 28 -7.55 61.69 11.16
N ALA A 29 -6.74 60.80 10.59
CA ALA A 29 -5.31 61.00 10.42
C ALA A 29 -4.90 60.39 9.06
N ASP A 30 -4.31 61.26 8.24
CA ASP A 30 -3.65 61.16 6.93
C ASP A 30 -3.76 59.89 6.06
N PRO A 31 -3.90 60.05 4.72
CA PRO A 31 -3.81 58.93 3.79
C PRO A 31 -2.40 58.29 3.88
N PRO A 32 -2.29 56.99 4.19
CA PRO A 32 -1.01 56.33 4.19
C PRO A 32 -0.43 56.33 2.76
N PRO A 33 0.90 56.46 2.62
CA PRO A 33 1.55 56.43 1.32
C PRO A 33 1.23 55.10 0.64
N LYS A 34 0.84 55.15 -0.63
CA LYS A 34 0.62 53.99 -1.50
C LYS A 34 1.90 53.14 -1.57
N LYS A 35 2.08 52.26 -0.59
CA LYS A 35 2.96 51.10 -0.73
C LYS A 35 2.26 50.20 -1.73
N SER A 36 2.77 50.18 -2.95
CA SER A 36 2.45 49.16 -3.93
C SER A 36 2.60 47.81 -3.25
N LEU A 37 1.47 47.12 -3.04
CA LEU A 37 1.46 45.68 -2.80
C LEU A 37 2.12 45.07 -4.03
N VAL A 38 3.42 44.78 -3.93
CA VAL A 38 4.07 43.80 -4.80
C VAL A 38 3.30 42.53 -4.54
N LYS A 39 2.33 42.24 -5.42
CA LYS A 39 1.74 40.91 -5.57
C LYS A 39 2.92 40.00 -5.84
N GLN A 40 3.42 39.36 -4.79
CA GLN A 40 4.32 38.24 -4.89
C GLN A 40 3.50 37.16 -5.60
N SER A 41 3.59 37.13 -6.92
CA SER A 41 3.02 36.09 -7.74
C SER A 41 3.66 34.80 -7.25
N LYS A 42 2.89 33.98 -6.54
CA LYS A 42 3.29 32.61 -6.24
C LYS A 42 3.46 31.95 -7.61
N SER A 43 4.69 31.93 -8.11
CA SER A 43 5.04 31.15 -9.29
C SER A 43 4.57 29.74 -9.01
N LYS A 44 3.67 29.22 -9.85
CA LYS A 44 3.24 27.83 -9.75
C LYS A 44 4.50 26.95 -9.69
N PRO A 45 4.50 25.89 -8.85
CA PRO A 45 5.58 24.92 -8.88
C PRO A 45 5.85 24.50 -10.32
N LYS A 46 7.12 24.49 -10.71
CA LYS A 46 7.50 24.02 -12.05
C LYS A 46 7.07 22.54 -12.16
N PRO A 47 6.39 22.13 -13.25
CA PRO A 47 6.10 20.72 -13.48
C PRO A 47 7.40 19.90 -13.53
N MET A 48 7.33 18.62 -13.20
CA MET A 48 8.51 17.75 -13.27
C MET A 48 9.07 17.71 -14.69
N SER A 49 10.39 17.57 -14.80
CA SER A 49 11.02 17.40 -16.11
C SER A 49 10.65 16.06 -16.73
N ARG A 50 10.77 15.94 -18.06
CA ARG A 50 10.61 14.67 -18.78
C ARG A 50 11.43 13.53 -18.19
N ASP A 51 12.65 13.79 -17.75
CA ASP A 51 13.52 12.75 -17.17
C ASP A 51 13.06 12.33 -15.76
N GLN A 52 12.56 13.28 -14.96
CA GLN A 52 11.92 12.97 -13.68
C GLN A 52 10.64 12.16 -13.90
N LEU A 53 9.83 12.51 -14.90
CA LEU A 53 8.63 11.76 -15.27
C LEU A 53 8.96 10.33 -15.70
N ARG A 54 9.99 10.15 -16.53
CA ARG A 54 10.44 8.81 -16.94
C ARG A 54 10.85 7.98 -15.73
N SER A 55 11.65 8.54 -14.82
CA SER A 55 12.04 7.88 -13.58
C SER A 55 10.84 7.51 -12.71
N CYS A 56 9.84 8.40 -12.59
CA CYS A 56 8.63 8.14 -11.83
C CYS A 56 7.77 7.01 -12.42
N MET A 57 7.72 6.90 -13.75
CA MET A 57 7.02 5.82 -14.43
C MET A 57 7.77 4.49 -14.29
N ASP A 58 9.10 4.48 -14.36
CA ASP A 58 9.91 3.28 -14.15
C ASP A 58 9.82 2.79 -12.69
N GLU A 59 9.82 3.72 -11.73
CA GLU A 59 9.57 3.39 -10.33
C GLU A 59 8.16 2.86 -10.08
N GLN A 60 7.15 3.39 -10.78
CA GLN A 60 5.78 2.87 -10.72
C GLN A 60 5.72 1.41 -11.17
N ASP A 61 6.32 1.07 -12.32
CA ASP A 61 6.41 -0.31 -12.79
C ASP A 61 7.07 -1.22 -11.74
N ARG A 62 8.16 -0.75 -11.14
CA ARG A 62 8.89 -1.49 -10.10
C ARG A 62 8.01 -1.74 -8.87
N VAL A 63 7.26 -0.73 -8.41
CA VAL A 63 6.30 -0.88 -7.29
C VAL A 63 5.23 -1.90 -7.62
N LEU A 64 4.68 -1.87 -8.84
CA LEU A 64 3.67 -2.83 -9.29
C LEU A 64 4.22 -4.26 -9.33
N ALA A 65 5.41 -4.47 -9.91
CA ALA A 65 6.06 -5.78 -9.94
C ALA A 65 6.37 -6.32 -8.53
N MET A 66 6.83 -5.46 -7.62
CA MET A 66 7.03 -5.84 -6.22
C MET A 66 5.72 -6.23 -5.54
N ARG A 67 4.63 -5.49 -5.78
CA ARG A 67 3.29 -5.82 -5.26
C ARG A 67 2.80 -7.17 -5.76
N GLU A 68 2.95 -7.46 -7.04
CA GLU A 68 2.57 -8.75 -7.63
C GLU A 68 3.33 -9.92 -6.99
N ASN A 69 4.64 -9.75 -6.76
CA ASN A 69 5.45 -10.76 -6.09
C ASN A 69 5.00 -11.01 -4.65
N VAL A 70 4.71 -9.96 -3.88
CA VAL A 70 4.19 -10.07 -2.51
C VAL A 70 2.83 -10.79 -2.49
N LEU A 71 1.93 -10.46 -3.42
CA LEU A 71 0.61 -11.11 -3.53
C LEU A 71 0.73 -12.59 -3.90
N LYS A 72 1.66 -12.93 -4.79
CA LYS A 72 1.93 -14.32 -5.17
C LYS A 72 2.43 -15.12 -3.96
N GLU A 73 3.37 -14.56 -3.20
CA GLU A 73 3.92 -15.22 -2.00
C GLU A 73 2.86 -15.36 -0.90
N GLN A 74 2.02 -14.34 -0.71
CA GLN A 74 0.88 -14.39 0.21
C GLN A 74 -0.10 -15.50 -0.17
N THR A 75 -0.48 -15.58 -1.45
CA THR A 75 -1.38 -16.63 -1.96
C THR A 75 -0.81 -18.03 -1.72
N ALA A 76 0.49 -18.22 -2.01
CA ALA A 76 1.16 -19.50 -1.79
C ALA A 76 1.22 -19.88 -0.30
N LEU A 77 1.37 -18.91 0.60
CA LEU A 77 1.33 -19.14 2.04
C LEU A 77 -0.07 -19.43 2.57
N ASP A 78 -1.09 -18.79 2.01
CA ASP A 78 -2.49 -19.08 2.34
C ASP A 78 -2.88 -20.51 1.93
N GLU A 79 -2.44 -20.97 0.77
CA GLU A 79 -2.60 -22.36 0.32
C GLU A 79 -1.91 -23.35 1.26
N GLN A 80 -0.67 -23.05 1.65
CA GLN A 80 0.09 -23.88 2.58
C GLN A 80 -0.55 -23.91 3.97
N ARG A 81 -1.07 -22.78 4.45
CA ARG A 81 -1.82 -22.70 5.71
C ARG A 81 -3.09 -23.56 5.65
N ALA A 82 -3.85 -23.45 4.56
CA ALA A 82 -5.03 -24.28 4.33
C ALA A 82 -4.68 -25.78 4.28
N GLN A 83 -3.52 -26.14 3.71
CA GLN A 83 -3.02 -27.51 3.74
C GLN A 83 -2.77 -27.99 5.18
N VAL A 84 -2.07 -27.21 6.01
CA VAL A 84 -1.84 -27.57 7.42
C VAL A 84 -3.18 -27.78 8.14
N THR A 85 -4.14 -26.89 7.96
CA THR A 85 -5.49 -27.02 8.57
C THR A 85 -6.21 -28.29 8.12
N ARG A 86 -6.10 -28.69 6.84
CA ARG A 86 -6.67 -29.96 6.36
C ARG A 86 -5.99 -31.16 7.02
N MET A 87 -4.67 -31.13 7.14
CA MET A 87 -3.89 -32.19 7.80
C MET A 87 -4.23 -32.31 9.27
N ASP A 88 -4.39 -31.18 9.98
CA ASP A 88 -4.82 -31.18 11.39
C ASP A 88 -6.19 -31.85 11.54
N ALA A 89 -7.17 -31.50 10.69
CA ALA A 89 -8.49 -32.12 10.73
C ALA A 89 -8.46 -33.62 10.39
N GLU A 90 -7.57 -34.05 9.51
CA GLU A 90 -7.36 -35.47 9.19
C GLU A 90 -6.73 -36.23 10.37
N LEU A 91 -5.70 -35.66 10.98
CA LEU A 91 -5.04 -36.22 12.16
C LEU A 91 -6.00 -36.37 13.33
N GLU A 92 -6.85 -35.38 13.59
CA GLU A 92 -7.90 -35.47 14.61
C GLU A 92 -8.85 -36.64 14.36
N ARG A 93 -9.29 -36.84 13.10
CA ARG A 93 -10.13 -37.99 12.74
C ARG A 93 -9.40 -39.32 12.96
N LYS A 94 -8.12 -39.41 12.53
CA LYS A 94 -7.31 -40.62 12.70
C LYS A 94 -7.09 -40.96 14.17
N ARG A 95 -6.84 -39.96 15.02
CA ARG A 95 -6.73 -40.11 16.48
C ARG A 95 -8.03 -40.64 17.10
N ALA A 96 -9.17 -40.08 16.69
CA ALA A 96 -10.47 -40.47 17.21
C ALA A 96 -10.86 -41.92 16.85
N SER A 97 -10.39 -42.43 15.71
CA SER A 97 -10.65 -43.81 15.26
C SER A 97 -9.52 -44.80 15.60
N LEU A 98 -8.50 -44.37 16.34
CA LEU A 98 -7.30 -45.19 16.57
C LEU A 98 -7.57 -46.33 17.57
N ASP A 99 -7.35 -47.57 17.13
CA ASP A 99 -7.21 -48.69 18.04
C ASP A 99 -5.86 -48.60 18.77
N GLN A 100 -5.90 -48.59 20.11
CA GLN A 100 -4.71 -48.52 20.94
C GLN A 100 -3.87 -49.81 20.91
N ALA A 101 -4.42 -50.94 20.47
CA ALA A 101 -3.65 -52.17 20.27
C ALA A 101 -2.93 -52.21 18.91
N ASP A 102 -3.31 -51.38 17.95
CA ASP A 102 -2.75 -51.37 16.60
C ASP A 102 -1.46 -50.53 16.54
N ALA A 103 -0.31 -51.22 16.59
CA ALA A 103 1.00 -50.59 16.49
C ALA A 103 1.27 -49.96 15.11
N ALA A 104 0.74 -50.53 14.03
CA ALA A 104 0.96 -50.01 12.68
C ALA A 104 0.16 -48.72 12.44
N ALA A 105 -1.09 -48.66 12.93
CA ALA A 105 -1.89 -47.45 12.91
C ALA A 105 -1.25 -46.31 13.73
N LYS A 106 -0.67 -46.64 14.90
CA LYS A 106 0.09 -45.67 15.72
C LYS A 106 1.30 -45.11 14.98
N GLN A 107 2.08 -45.97 14.33
CA GLN A 107 3.24 -45.54 13.55
C GLN A 107 2.82 -44.64 12.39
N THR A 108 1.78 -45.01 11.64
CA THR A 108 1.25 -44.19 10.54
C THR A 108 0.82 -42.80 11.03
N LEU A 109 0.15 -42.74 12.18
CA LEU A 109 -0.26 -41.47 12.78
C LEU A 109 0.96 -40.59 13.13
N GLN A 110 2.02 -41.16 13.70
CA GLN A 110 3.25 -40.44 14.01
C GLN A 110 3.94 -39.89 12.75
N GLU A 111 3.97 -40.67 11.66
CA GLU A 111 4.52 -40.25 10.37
C GLU A 111 3.70 -39.11 9.75
N ASP A 112 2.37 -39.18 9.85
CA ASP A 112 1.49 -38.11 9.41
C ASP A 112 1.66 -36.83 10.24
N GLU A 113 1.84 -36.95 11.55
CA GLU A 113 2.14 -35.83 12.45
C GLU A 113 3.47 -35.17 12.10
N ALA A 114 4.52 -35.98 11.85
CA ALA A 114 5.81 -35.49 11.40
C ALA A 114 5.69 -34.75 10.06
N ARG A 115 4.94 -35.29 9.10
CA ARG A 115 4.66 -34.62 7.83
C ARG A 115 3.94 -33.30 8.04
N ARG A 116 2.92 -33.24 8.90
CA ARG A 116 2.19 -32.00 9.23
C ARG A 116 3.14 -30.97 9.83
N ASN A 117 3.98 -31.37 10.79
CA ASN A 117 4.94 -30.50 11.44
C ASN A 117 5.93 -29.92 10.42
N ALA A 118 6.48 -30.74 9.52
CA ALA A 118 7.38 -30.27 8.47
C ALA A 118 6.74 -29.23 7.54
N VAL A 119 5.47 -29.42 7.15
CA VAL A 119 4.75 -28.43 6.35
C VAL A 119 4.51 -27.13 7.14
N GLY A 120 4.18 -27.24 8.43
CA GLY A 120 4.01 -26.11 9.33
C GLY A 120 5.31 -25.32 9.57
N GLU A 121 6.43 -26.01 9.74
CA GLU A 121 7.76 -25.41 9.86
C GLU A 121 8.17 -24.67 8.59
N ALA A 122 7.96 -25.29 7.42
CA ALA A 122 8.20 -24.63 6.13
C ALA A 122 7.35 -23.37 5.95
N TYR A 123 6.10 -23.36 6.45
CA TYR A 123 5.22 -22.19 6.43
C TYR A 123 5.80 -21.09 7.33
N ASN A 124 6.13 -21.44 8.57
CA ASN A 124 6.68 -20.50 9.55
C ASN A 124 8.02 -19.92 9.10
N ALA A 125 8.87 -20.70 8.42
CA ALA A 125 10.16 -20.26 7.90
C ALA A 125 10.05 -19.19 6.81
N ARG A 126 8.93 -19.15 6.07
CA ARG A 126 8.68 -18.17 5.01
C ARG A 126 8.09 -16.85 5.52
N LEU A 127 7.44 -16.84 6.69
CA LEU A 127 6.79 -15.65 7.24
C LEU A 127 7.74 -14.44 7.42
N PRO A 128 8.98 -14.59 7.91
CA PRO A 128 9.89 -13.45 8.03
C PRO A 128 10.22 -12.80 6.68
N ALA A 129 10.40 -13.62 5.64
CA ALA A 129 10.69 -13.13 4.30
C ALA A 129 9.51 -12.34 3.73
N LEU A 130 8.27 -12.86 3.83
CA LEU A 130 7.07 -12.13 3.39
C LEU A 130 6.90 -10.80 4.15
N LYS A 131 7.15 -10.81 5.47
CA LYS A 131 7.09 -9.59 6.29
C LYS A 131 8.10 -8.54 5.82
N GLU A 132 9.32 -8.95 5.52
CA GLU A 132 10.36 -8.05 5.02
C GLU A 132 10.04 -7.51 3.62
N GLN A 133 9.52 -8.37 2.74
CA GLN A 133 9.05 -7.96 1.41
C GLN A 133 7.93 -6.92 1.51
N GLY A 134 6.96 -7.13 2.41
CA GLY A 134 5.89 -6.16 2.70
C GLY A 134 6.44 -4.81 3.20
N SER A 135 7.34 -4.83 4.19
CA SER A 135 7.98 -3.61 4.69
C SER A 135 8.76 -2.88 3.61
N THR A 136 9.47 -3.61 2.76
CA THR A 136 10.23 -3.05 1.65
C THR A 136 9.30 -2.43 0.60
N LEU A 137 8.21 -3.12 0.23
CA LEU A 137 7.19 -2.59 -0.68
C LEU A 137 6.59 -1.30 -0.13
N ASP A 138 6.25 -1.24 1.16
CA ASP A 138 5.68 -0.05 1.79
C ASP A 138 6.65 1.14 1.74
N LYS A 139 7.94 0.92 2.06
CA LYS A 139 8.97 1.97 1.97
C LYS A 139 9.15 2.47 0.54
N VAL A 140 9.23 1.56 -0.44
CA VAL A 140 9.39 1.93 -1.85
C VAL A 140 8.15 2.67 -2.35
N ARG A 141 6.95 2.19 -2.03
CA ARG A 141 5.69 2.84 -2.38
C ARG A 141 5.61 4.24 -1.78
N GLN A 142 5.95 4.41 -0.50
CA GLN A 142 5.94 5.72 0.14
C GLN A 142 6.94 6.67 -0.53
N GLY A 143 8.16 6.20 -0.81
CA GLY A 143 9.15 6.99 -1.54
C GLY A 143 8.66 7.42 -2.92
N TRP A 144 7.97 6.54 -3.64
CA TRP A 144 7.34 6.86 -4.92
C TRP A 144 6.21 7.90 -4.74
N VAL A 145 5.33 7.73 -3.74
CA VAL A 145 4.26 8.69 -3.45
C VAL A 145 4.83 10.10 -3.20
N ASP A 146 5.84 10.20 -2.34
CA ASP A 146 6.43 11.49 -1.95
C ASP A 146 7.05 12.24 -3.15
N ARG A 147 7.66 11.48 -4.07
CA ARG A 147 8.38 12.02 -5.22
C ARG A 147 7.53 12.21 -6.47
N CYS A 148 6.50 11.38 -6.67
CA CYS A 148 5.87 11.21 -7.98
C CYS A 148 4.35 11.38 -7.98
N ALA A 149 3.61 10.84 -6.99
CA ALA A 149 2.17 10.60 -7.13
C ALA A 149 1.34 11.87 -7.37
N ASP A 150 1.66 12.96 -6.66
CA ASP A 150 0.90 14.21 -6.70
C ASP A 150 1.67 15.36 -7.37
N LYS A 151 2.61 15.03 -8.26
CA LYS A 151 3.43 16.04 -8.95
C LYS A 151 2.86 16.35 -10.33
N ASP A 152 2.73 17.64 -10.64
CA ASP A 152 2.37 18.09 -11.98
C ASP A 152 3.46 17.72 -13.00
N PHE A 153 3.04 17.36 -14.21
CA PHE A 153 3.91 17.05 -15.34
C PHE A 153 3.32 17.60 -16.65
N ASP A 154 4.11 17.66 -17.71
CA ASP A 154 3.64 18.01 -19.04
C ASP A 154 3.05 16.76 -19.74
N GLU A 155 1.80 16.85 -20.18
CA GLU A 155 1.09 15.76 -20.87
C GLU A 155 1.77 15.37 -22.20
N LEU A 156 2.43 16.32 -22.88
CA LEU A 156 3.18 16.04 -24.11
C LEU A 156 4.41 15.17 -23.82
N ASP A 157 5.09 15.43 -22.70
CA ASP A 157 6.21 14.63 -22.22
C ASP A 157 5.75 13.22 -21.84
N GLU A 158 4.63 13.09 -21.13
CA GLU A 158 4.05 11.80 -20.77
C GLU A 158 3.72 10.98 -22.03
N ALA A 159 3.06 11.59 -23.01
CA ALA A 159 2.70 10.93 -24.27
C ALA A 159 3.96 10.53 -25.08
N ALA A 160 5.01 11.35 -25.06
CA ALA A 160 6.29 11.00 -25.70
C ALA A 160 6.94 9.79 -25.03
N ILE A 161 7.04 9.79 -23.70
CA ILE A 161 7.63 8.68 -22.93
C ILE A 161 6.83 7.39 -23.15
N LYS A 162 5.49 7.44 -23.12
CA LYS A 162 4.64 6.28 -23.40
C LYS A 162 4.91 5.69 -24.79
N ARG A 163 5.05 6.53 -25.82
CA ARG A 163 5.40 6.07 -27.18
C ARG A 163 6.80 5.47 -27.26
N GLU A 164 7.78 6.06 -26.57
CA GLU A 164 9.15 5.54 -26.48
C GLU A 164 9.16 4.13 -25.84
N ARG A 165 8.49 3.98 -24.69
CA ARG A 165 8.38 2.69 -23.97
C ARG A 165 7.69 1.62 -24.81
N GLN A 166 6.60 1.98 -25.50
CA GLN A 166 5.91 1.06 -26.41
C GLN A 166 6.81 0.61 -27.57
N ARG A 167 7.60 1.52 -28.15
CA ARG A 167 8.54 1.17 -29.21
C ARG A 167 9.63 0.24 -28.69
N ALA A 168 10.22 0.55 -27.53
CA ALA A 168 11.23 -0.28 -26.89
C ALA A 168 10.72 -1.71 -26.62
N ALA A 169 9.50 -1.84 -26.08
CA ALA A 169 8.87 -3.13 -25.81
C ALA A 169 8.64 -3.98 -27.08
N ARG A 170 8.40 -3.35 -28.24
CA ARG A 170 8.23 -4.04 -29.53
C ARG A 170 9.54 -4.52 -30.14
N THR A 171 10.65 -3.88 -29.79
CA THR A 171 11.98 -4.19 -30.33
C THR A 171 12.83 -5.05 -29.39
N ALA A 172 12.37 -5.28 -28.15
CA ALA A 172 13.06 -6.13 -27.19
C ALA A 172 13.07 -7.60 -27.66
N PRO A 173 14.23 -8.29 -27.62
CA PRO A 173 14.28 -9.72 -27.91
C PRO A 173 13.46 -10.50 -26.87
N LYS A 174 12.74 -11.53 -27.35
CA LYS A 174 11.93 -12.43 -26.51
C LYS A 174 12.79 -13.41 -25.73
#